data_AF-R9TDF2-F1
#
_entry.id   AF-R9TDF2-F1
#
_cell.length_a   1.000
_cell.length_b   1.000
_cell.length_c   1.000
_cell.angle_alpha   90.00
_cell.angle_beta   90.00
_cell.angle_gamma   90.00
#
_symmetry.space_group_name_H-M   'P 1'
#
loop_
_entity.id
_entity.type
_entity.pdbx_description
1 polymer ?
#
loop_
_entity_poly.entity_id
_entity_poly.type
_entity_poly.pdbx_seq_one_letter_code
_entity_poly.pdbx_strand_id
1 'polypeptide(L)'
;EAPDYGHETTSEAMSYIAWITAMHDVLADKGIIDGSTGDLQKGWKTLEAMIPGWSVNAYGANSVQYDSIWKQDRLKADTATEEQDPSLYPSKQNGVDAYNPLYNDMKGAYGSDKGYYLMHWLADVDDWYGFGGGQGKFTFINTFQRGEEESCFETVPQPCIEELKYGMTDGTHSGIKAIFNGVDQVPEQYAFTNAPDAEDRAIQAIYFANNYGLNTGDLSALAGKMGDQCRNDMFDKYYKAIGCQNIDSQSAGLESQHFLMSWYTSWGGALETFYGGKYDWAWQIGCSHSHQFYQNPLAAYALAYDSAISAGMKTGEQAKKDYEKSLQRQIEFYLWLQSADGPFAGGCTNSKNGKYEKYDASEAKFYDMVYVEHPVYADPGQTTGCK
;
A
#
# COMPACT_ATOMS: atom_id res chain seq x y z
N GLU A 1 1.21 -14.25 12.44
CA GLU A 1 2.36 -13.34 12.72
C GLU A 1 2.11 -11.97 12.10
N ALA A 2 1.83 -11.93 10.81
CA ALA A 2 1.13 -10.86 10.10
C ALA A 2 0.19 -11.49 9.07
N PRO A 3 0.65 -12.42 8.20
CA PRO A 3 -0.20 -13.51 7.72
C PRO A 3 -0.65 -14.39 8.89
N ASP A 4 -1.84 -14.96 8.79
CA ASP A 4 -2.42 -15.85 9.81
C ASP A 4 -2.37 -17.32 9.38
N TYR A 5 -2.00 -17.61 8.13
CA TYR A 5 -1.74 -18.96 7.63
C TYR A 5 -0.45 -19.07 6.80
N GLY A 6 0.34 -20.14 7.04
CA GLY A 6 1.72 -20.23 6.53
C GLY A 6 1.90 -20.49 5.02
N HIS A 7 0.83 -20.81 4.29
CA HIS A 7 0.83 -20.87 2.81
C HIS A 7 0.15 -19.65 2.19
N GLU A 8 -0.13 -18.61 2.97
CA GLU A 8 -0.27 -17.28 2.42
C GLU A 8 1.08 -16.76 1.94
N THR A 9 1.06 -15.68 1.19
CA THR A 9 2.26 -14.93 0.86
C THR A 9 1.99 -13.43 0.95
N THR A 10 3.06 -12.67 1.06
CA THR A 10 3.01 -11.21 1.13
C THR A 10 3.76 -10.55 -0.02
N SER A 11 3.48 -9.27 -0.25
CA SER A 11 4.33 -8.41 -1.10
C SER A 11 5.76 -8.36 -0.55
N GLU A 12 5.94 -8.40 0.77
CA GLU A 12 7.25 -8.51 1.42
C GLU A 12 8.02 -9.74 0.90
N ALA A 13 7.42 -10.93 0.96
CA ALA A 13 8.05 -12.16 0.46
C ALA A 13 8.44 -12.03 -1.02
N MET A 14 7.58 -11.42 -1.84
CA MET A 14 7.89 -11.17 -3.25
C MET A 14 9.03 -10.19 -3.47
N SER A 15 9.11 -9.14 -2.67
CA SER A 15 10.22 -8.19 -2.73
C SER A 15 11.56 -8.83 -2.33
N TYR A 16 11.55 -9.78 -1.39
CA TYR A 16 12.73 -10.60 -1.08
C TYR A 16 13.09 -11.57 -2.21
N ILE A 17 12.12 -12.12 -2.94
CA ILE A 17 12.38 -12.90 -4.15
C ILE A 17 13.10 -12.04 -5.21
N ALA A 18 12.64 -10.80 -5.43
CA ALA A 18 13.34 -9.88 -6.32
C ALA A 18 14.78 -9.60 -5.85
N TRP A 19 14.97 -9.41 -4.53
CA TRP A 19 16.29 -9.12 -3.98
C TRP A 19 17.26 -10.29 -4.05
N ILE A 20 16.83 -11.51 -3.67
CA ILE A 20 17.70 -12.69 -3.70
C ILE A 20 18.08 -13.07 -5.13
N THR A 21 17.15 -12.92 -6.09
CA THR A 21 17.43 -13.19 -7.51
C THR A 21 18.33 -12.12 -8.13
N ALA A 22 18.21 -10.84 -7.73
CA ALA A 22 19.16 -9.80 -8.09
C ALA A 22 20.58 -10.11 -7.56
N MET A 23 20.68 -10.51 -6.29
CA MET A 23 21.95 -10.92 -5.68
C MET A 23 22.57 -12.10 -6.42
N HIS A 24 21.79 -13.15 -6.67
CA HIS A 24 22.23 -14.32 -7.42
C HIS A 24 22.80 -13.94 -8.78
N ASP A 25 22.04 -13.20 -9.59
CA ASP A 25 22.47 -12.83 -10.94
C ASP A 25 23.72 -11.94 -10.92
N VAL A 26 23.84 -11.01 -9.97
CA VAL A 26 25.05 -10.19 -9.80
C VAL A 26 26.28 -11.06 -9.46
N LEU A 27 26.13 -12.05 -8.58
CA LEU A 27 27.23 -12.93 -8.19
C LEU A 27 27.64 -13.88 -9.32
N ALA A 28 26.66 -14.40 -10.08
CA ALA A 28 26.88 -15.27 -11.22
C ALA A 28 27.55 -14.51 -12.38
N ASP A 29 27.07 -13.30 -12.71
CA ASP A 29 27.65 -12.43 -13.75
C ASP A 29 29.13 -12.08 -13.45
N LYS A 30 29.46 -11.89 -12.17
CA LYS A 30 30.84 -11.63 -11.72
C LYS A 30 31.70 -12.88 -11.57
N GLY A 31 31.17 -14.07 -11.81
CA GLY A 31 31.89 -15.34 -11.64
C GLY A 31 32.30 -15.62 -10.19
N ILE A 32 31.59 -15.07 -9.21
CA ILE A 32 31.83 -15.31 -7.78
C ILE A 32 31.21 -16.66 -7.36
N ILE A 33 30.12 -17.05 -8.01
CA ILE A 33 29.45 -18.35 -7.85
C ILE A 33 29.27 -19.03 -9.21
N ASP A 34 29.12 -20.34 -9.20
CA ASP A 34 28.67 -21.09 -10.38
C ASP A 34 27.18 -20.80 -10.63
N GLY A 35 26.81 -20.43 -11.86
CA GLY A 35 25.43 -20.11 -12.21
C GLY A 35 25.30 -19.36 -13.53
N SER A 36 24.07 -18.96 -13.86
CA SER A 36 23.77 -18.11 -15.02
C SER A 36 22.81 -17.00 -14.61
N THR A 37 22.91 -15.84 -15.26
CA THR A 37 21.95 -14.73 -15.10
C THR A 37 20.57 -15.08 -15.66
N GLY A 38 19.54 -14.34 -15.24
CA GLY A 38 18.17 -14.45 -15.76
C GLY A 38 17.15 -14.81 -14.69
N ASP A 39 17.59 -15.06 -13.45
CA ASP A 39 16.68 -15.35 -12.35
C ASP A 39 16.02 -14.08 -11.83
N LEU A 40 16.63 -12.90 -11.98
CA LEU A 40 16.00 -11.63 -11.62
C LEU A 40 14.73 -11.38 -12.45
N GLN A 41 14.75 -11.65 -13.76
CA GLN A 41 13.55 -11.52 -14.59
C GLN A 41 12.44 -12.49 -14.18
N LYS A 42 12.79 -13.72 -13.77
CA LYS A 42 11.82 -14.69 -13.25
C LYS A 42 11.29 -14.27 -11.89
N GLY A 43 12.16 -13.80 -10.99
CA GLY A 43 11.81 -13.31 -9.67
C GLY A 43 10.86 -12.12 -9.74
N TRP A 44 11.14 -11.16 -10.63
CA TRP A 44 10.22 -10.05 -10.89
C TRP A 44 8.88 -10.52 -11.46
N LYS A 45 8.87 -11.53 -12.33
CA LYS A 45 7.62 -12.10 -12.85
C LYS A 45 6.79 -12.79 -11.76
N THR A 46 7.45 -13.45 -10.81
CA THR A 46 6.79 -14.00 -9.61
C THR A 46 6.23 -12.87 -8.74
N LEU A 47 6.97 -11.77 -8.56
CA LEU A 47 6.50 -10.59 -7.84
C LEU A 47 5.23 -10.00 -8.46
N GLU A 48 5.16 -9.91 -9.79
CA GLU A 48 3.96 -9.43 -10.50
C GLU A 48 2.69 -10.26 -10.20
N ALA A 49 2.81 -11.48 -9.65
CA ALA A 49 1.65 -12.24 -9.19
C ALA A 49 0.92 -11.55 -8.02
N MET A 50 1.60 -10.68 -7.27
CA MET A 50 0.97 -9.85 -6.23
C MET A 50 0.34 -8.56 -6.77
N ILE A 51 0.44 -8.28 -8.07
CA ILE A 51 -0.12 -7.06 -8.67
C ILE A 51 -1.44 -7.41 -9.37
N PRO A 52 -2.61 -6.91 -8.92
CA PRO A 52 -3.92 -7.36 -9.42
C PRO A 52 -4.08 -7.36 -10.96
N GLY A 53 -3.59 -6.33 -11.64
CA GLY A 53 -3.65 -6.22 -13.11
C GLY A 53 -2.66 -7.08 -13.89
N TRP A 54 -1.69 -7.70 -13.20
CA TRP A 54 -0.60 -8.49 -13.80
C TRP A 54 -0.59 -9.94 -13.34
N SER A 55 -1.32 -10.27 -12.28
CA SER A 55 -1.46 -11.63 -11.78
C SER A 55 -2.33 -12.47 -12.70
N VAL A 56 -1.69 -13.29 -13.54
CA VAL A 56 -2.36 -14.06 -14.60
C VAL A 56 -3.20 -15.23 -14.09
N ASN A 57 -2.87 -15.76 -12.90
CA ASN A 57 -3.50 -16.94 -12.31
C ASN A 57 -4.42 -16.59 -11.14
N ALA A 58 -4.51 -15.31 -10.75
CA ALA A 58 -5.36 -14.90 -9.66
C ALA A 58 -6.84 -15.12 -9.95
N TYR A 59 -7.62 -15.40 -8.91
CA TYR A 59 -9.07 -15.25 -8.98
C TYR A 59 -9.41 -13.83 -9.46
N GLY A 60 -10.30 -13.74 -10.46
CA GLY A 60 -10.69 -12.47 -11.08
C GLY A 60 -9.76 -11.95 -12.19
N ALA A 61 -8.59 -12.56 -12.44
CA ALA A 61 -7.58 -12.05 -13.39
C ALA A 61 -8.10 -11.77 -14.81
N ASN A 62 -9.10 -12.53 -15.27
CA ASN A 62 -9.67 -12.41 -16.61
C ASN A 62 -11.10 -11.82 -16.63
N SER A 63 -11.65 -11.47 -15.47
CA SER A 63 -13.04 -10.98 -15.36
C SER A 63 -13.14 -9.59 -14.75
N VAL A 64 -12.19 -9.20 -13.88
CA VAL A 64 -12.17 -7.88 -13.25
C VAL A 64 -11.40 -6.89 -14.12
N GLN A 65 -12.02 -5.75 -14.45
CA GLN A 65 -11.41 -4.68 -15.24
C GLN A 65 -10.71 -3.66 -14.33
N TYR A 66 -9.53 -3.99 -13.82
CA TYR A 66 -8.77 -3.08 -12.95
C TYR A 66 -8.35 -1.76 -13.66
N ASP A 67 -8.24 -1.75 -14.98
CA ASP A 67 -8.01 -0.53 -15.78
C ASP A 67 -9.17 0.48 -15.70
N SER A 68 -10.34 0.06 -15.22
CA SER A 68 -11.49 0.95 -15.00
C SER A 68 -11.19 2.10 -14.04
N ILE A 69 -10.22 1.94 -13.14
CA ILE A 69 -9.77 3.02 -12.25
C ILE A 69 -9.27 4.23 -13.04
N TRP A 70 -8.70 4.02 -14.23
CA TRP A 70 -8.23 5.10 -15.12
C TRP A 70 -9.33 5.74 -15.94
N LYS A 71 -10.54 5.18 -15.95
CA LYS A 71 -11.69 5.72 -16.69
C LYS A 71 -12.49 6.74 -15.87
N GLN A 72 -12.25 6.82 -14.57
CA GLN A 72 -12.94 7.74 -13.68
C GLN A 72 -12.53 9.19 -13.93
N ASP A 73 -13.38 10.14 -13.55
CA ASP A 73 -13.02 11.58 -13.60
C ASP A 73 -12.13 11.99 -12.42
N ARG A 74 -12.20 11.23 -11.32
CA ARG A 74 -11.44 11.41 -10.08
C ARG A 74 -11.47 10.12 -9.27
N LEU A 75 -10.55 9.99 -8.32
CA LEU A 75 -10.67 9.01 -7.23
C LEU A 75 -11.18 9.74 -6.00
N LYS A 76 -12.37 9.35 -5.55
CA LYS A 76 -13.04 9.92 -4.39
C LYS A 76 -13.19 8.83 -3.33
N ALA A 77 -12.75 9.09 -2.10
CA ALA A 77 -13.08 8.28 -0.94
C ALA A 77 -14.03 9.04 0.01
N ASP A 78 -14.84 8.30 0.77
CA ASP A 78 -15.64 8.85 1.86
C ASP A 78 -14.85 8.73 3.18
N THR A 79 -14.74 9.83 3.92
CA THR A 79 -14.03 9.83 5.20
C THR A 79 -14.77 9.00 6.25
N ALA A 80 -14.03 8.16 6.97
CA ALA A 80 -14.51 7.44 8.14
C ALA A 80 -13.48 7.50 9.27
N THR A 81 -13.95 7.34 10.51
CA THR A 81 -13.08 7.24 11.69
C THR A 81 -12.37 5.89 11.73
N GLU A 82 -11.16 5.85 12.29
CA GLU A 82 -10.62 4.62 12.85
C GLU A 82 -11.02 4.56 14.33
N GLU A 83 -11.31 3.37 14.84
CA GLU A 83 -11.67 3.18 16.23
C GLU A 83 -10.61 2.36 16.95
N GLN A 84 -10.46 2.56 18.26
CA GLN A 84 -9.37 1.95 19.02
C GLN A 84 -9.55 0.44 19.22
N ASP A 85 -10.80 -0.03 19.26
CA ASP A 85 -11.14 -1.42 19.58
C ASP A 85 -12.00 -2.05 18.46
N PRO A 86 -11.76 -3.31 18.08
CA PRO A 86 -12.52 -3.97 17.02
C PRO A 86 -14.04 -4.02 17.25
N SER A 87 -14.50 -3.97 18.51
CA SER A 87 -15.92 -3.97 18.88
C SER A 87 -16.65 -2.66 18.57
N LEU A 88 -15.91 -1.58 18.26
CA LEU A 88 -16.47 -0.29 17.87
C LEU A 88 -16.75 -0.19 16.36
N TYR A 89 -16.39 -1.22 15.59
CA TYR A 89 -16.71 -1.33 14.18
C TYR A 89 -18.12 -1.93 13.97
N PRO A 90 -18.85 -1.54 12.91
CA PRO A 90 -18.42 -0.71 11.79
C PRO A 90 -18.20 0.77 12.14
N SER A 91 -17.20 1.38 11.51
CA SER A 91 -16.80 2.76 11.80
C SER A 91 -17.82 3.80 11.30
N LYS A 92 -17.75 5.01 11.87
CA LYS A 92 -18.64 6.10 11.49
C LYS A 92 -18.12 6.83 10.26
N GLN A 93 -18.94 6.93 9.22
CA GLN A 93 -18.70 7.87 8.11
C GLN A 93 -18.97 9.31 8.54
N ASN A 94 -18.09 10.24 8.16
CA ASN A 94 -18.19 11.66 8.53
C ASN A 94 -18.90 12.52 7.46
N GLY A 95 -19.11 11.98 6.25
CA GLY A 95 -19.76 12.71 5.16
C GLY A 95 -18.90 13.80 4.52
N VAL A 96 -17.57 13.68 4.62
CA VAL A 96 -16.61 14.54 3.91
C VAL A 96 -15.94 13.74 2.80
N ASP A 97 -15.88 14.34 1.61
CA ASP A 97 -15.21 13.73 0.47
C ASP A 97 -13.69 13.94 0.54
N ALA A 98 -12.95 12.90 0.18
CA ALA A 98 -11.50 12.93 0.00
C ALA A 98 -11.15 12.73 -1.49
N TYR A 99 -10.27 13.57 -2.04
CA TYR A 99 -9.90 13.53 -3.45
C TYR A 99 -8.39 13.36 -3.66
N ASN A 100 -7.98 12.31 -4.38
CA ASN A 100 -6.56 12.08 -4.69
C ASN A 100 -5.99 13.21 -5.58
N PRO A 101 -4.99 13.97 -5.11
CA PRO A 101 -4.38 15.05 -5.88
C PRO A 101 -3.52 14.59 -7.06
N LEU A 102 -2.98 13.37 -7.02
CA LEU A 102 -2.11 12.83 -8.08
C LEU A 102 -2.87 12.10 -9.19
N TYR A 103 -4.18 11.90 -9.05
CA TYR A 103 -4.93 11.04 -9.98
C TYR A 103 -4.80 11.47 -11.45
N ASN A 104 -4.92 12.77 -11.75
CA ASN A 104 -4.85 13.24 -13.13
C ASN A 104 -3.47 13.03 -13.75
N ASP A 105 -2.41 13.24 -12.98
CA ASP A 105 -1.03 13.00 -13.43
C ASP A 105 -0.81 11.50 -13.67
N MET A 106 -1.27 10.65 -12.74
CA MET A 106 -1.20 9.19 -12.86
C MET A 106 -2.00 8.68 -14.06
N LYS A 107 -3.23 9.16 -14.24
CA LYS A 107 -4.07 8.82 -15.38
C LYS A 107 -3.44 9.26 -16.70
N GLY A 108 -2.84 10.45 -16.74
CA GLY A 108 -2.13 10.94 -17.93
C GLY A 108 -0.92 10.08 -18.30
N ALA A 109 -0.17 9.62 -17.29
CA ALA A 109 1.05 8.83 -17.48
C ALA A 109 0.79 7.33 -17.72
N TYR A 110 -0.24 6.77 -17.09
CA TYR A 110 -0.48 5.33 -16.96
C TYR A 110 -1.90 4.90 -17.34
N GLY A 111 -2.73 5.76 -17.94
CA GLY A 111 -4.14 5.43 -18.23
C GLY A 111 -4.36 4.28 -19.22
N SER A 112 -3.31 3.80 -19.90
CA SER A 112 -3.33 2.60 -20.75
C SER A 112 -2.97 1.31 -19.99
N ASP A 113 -2.54 1.41 -18.74
CA ASP A 113 -2.12 0.29 -17.92
C ASP A 113 -3.31 -0.48 -17.34
N LYS A 114 -3.06 -1.69 -16.84
CA LYS A 114 -4.08 -2.61 -16.32
C LYS A 114 -4.49 -2.29 -14.86
N GLY A 115 -4.62 -1.01 -14.53
CA GLY A 115 -4.73 -0.51 -13.15
C GLY A 115 -3.37 -0.06 -12.58
N TYR A 116 -3.30 0.06 -11.26
CA TYR A 116 -2.05 0.33 -10.54
C TYR A 116 -1.07 -0.86 -10.67
N TYR A 117 0.19 -0.54 -10.91
CA TYR A 117 1.37 -1.40 -10.85
C TYR A 117 1.98 -1.38 -9.43
N LEU A 118 1.14 -1.67 -8.45
CA LEU A 118 1.48 -1.79 -7.03
C LEU A 118 1.10 -3.19 -6.55
N MET A 119 1.88 -3.76 -5.65
CA MET A 119 1.55 -5.07 -5.08
C MET A 119 0.41 -4.89 -4.09
N HIS A 120 -0.56 -5.79 -4.12
CA HIS A 120 -1.37 -6.01 -2.95
C HIS A 120 -0.52 -6.71 -1.87
N TRP A 121 -0.75 -6.42 -0.60
CA TRP A 121 0.11 -6.88 0.48
C TRP A 121 -0.05 -8.36 0.85
N LEU A 122 -1.24 -8.97 0.67
CA LEU A 122 -1.53 -10.33 1.15
C LEU A 122 -2.27 -11.17 0.09
N ALA A 123 -1.92 -12.44 -0.01
CA ALA A 123 -2.63 -13.38 -0.86
C ALA A 123 -2.63 -14.80 -0.26
N ASP A 124 -3.74 -15.48 -0.46
CA ASP A 124 -3.92 -16.91 -0.24
C ASP A 124 -3.43 -17.66 -1.49
N VAL A 125 -2.29 -18.32 -1.40
CA VAL A 125 -1.61 -18.91 -2.56
C VAL A 125 -2.39 -20.11 -3.12
N ASP A 126 -2.95 -20.91 -2.21
CA ASP A 126 -3.54 -22.22 -2.49
C ASP A 126 -5.06 -22.24 -2.27
N ASP A 127 -5.72 -21.08 -2.19
CA ASP A 127 -7.16 -20.93 -1.94
C ASP A 127 -7.63 -21.66 -0.68
N TRP A 128 -6.82 -21.62 0.38
CA TRP A 128 -7.10 -22.24 1.66
C TRP A 128 -8.41 -21.75 2.29
N TYR A 129 -8.69 -20.44 2.19
CA TYR A 129 -9.97 -19.86 2.64
C TYR A 129 -11.14 -20.19 1.72
N GLY A 130 -10.87 -20.60 0.47
CA GLY A 130 -11.89 -20.97 -0.51
C GLY A 130 -12.58 -19.78 -1.20
N PHE A 131 -12.10 -18.55 -1.02
CA PHE A 131 -12.65 -17.35 -1.65
C PHE A 131 -12.45 -17.33 -3.17
N GLY A 132 -11.45 -18.04 -3.70
CA GLY A 132 -11.20 -18.27 -5.12
C GLY A 132 -12.11 -19.32 -5.77
N GLY A 133 -13.10 -19.83 -5.02
CA GLY A 133 -14.04 -20.86 -5.46
C GLY A 133 -13.71 -22.27 -4.99
N GLY A 134 -12.72 -22.44 -4.11
CA GLY A 134 -12.32 -23.73 -3.53
C GLY A 134 -11.56 -24.63 -4.50
N GLN A 135 -10.81 -24.05 -5.44
CA GLN A 135 -10.14 -24.78 -6.53
C GLN A 135 -8.62 -24.62 -6.54
N GLY A 136 -8.01 -24.15 -5.46
CA GLY A 136 -6.56 -23.95 -5.38
C GLY A 136 -6.06 -22.78 -6.23
N LYS A 137 -6.91 -21.77 -6.45
CA LYS A 137 -6.53 -20.56 -7.18
C LYS A 137 -5.88 -19.55 -6.25
N PHE A 138 -4.76 -18.99 -6.68
CA PHE A 138 -4.17 -17.82 -6.06
C PHE A 138 -5.23 -16.71 -5.88
N THR A 139 -5.44 -16.24 -4.66
CA THR A 139 -6.54 -15.34 -4.32
C THR A 139 -6.06 -14.20 -3.47
N PHE A 140 -6.32 -12.97 -3.91
CA PHE A 140 -6.05 -11.79 -3.11
C PHE A 140 -7.03 -11.69 -1.95
N ILE A 141 -6.49 -11.61 -0.73
CA ILE A 141 -7.25 -11.54 0.51
C ILE A 141 -6.72 -10.38 1.35
N ASN A 142 -7.53 -9.91 2.29
CA ASN A 142 -7.09 -8.99 3.32
C ASN A 142 -7.54 -9.53 4.68
N THR A 143 -7.06 -8.93 5.75
CA THR A 143 -7.40 -9.28 7.12
C THR A 143 -7.68 -8.01 7.92
N PHE A 144 -6.64 -7.30 8.34
CA PHE A 144 -6.72 -6.10 9.19
C PHE A 144 -7.58 -4.98 8.59
N GLN A 145 -8.62 -4.57 9.32
CA GLN A 145 -9.56 -3.49 8.96
C GLN A 145 -10.13 -2.73 10.17
N ARG A 146 -9.94 -3.22 11.41
CA ARG A 146 -10.68 -2.76 12.60
C ARG A 146 -9.82 -2.17 13.72
N GLY A 147 -8.86 -1.34 13.34
CA GLY A 147 -8.18 -0.43 14.27
C GLY A 147 -6.94 -1.01 14.94
N GLU A 148 -6.40 -0.26 15.90
CA GLU A 148 -5.06 -0.49 16.45
C GLU A 148 -4.96 -1.73 17.35
N GLU A 149 -6.06 -2.12 18.01
CA GLU A 149 -6.14 -3.32 18.84
C GLU A 149 -6.64 -4.56 18.07
N GLU A 150 -6.75 -4.53 16.73
CA GLU A 150 -7.03 -5.75 15.95
C GLU A 150 -5.74 -6.54 15.73
N SER A 151 -5.41 -7.47 16.62
CA SER A 151 -4.27 -8.37 16.44
C SER A 151 -4.51 -9.38 15.31
N CYS A 152 -3.46 -10.09 14.88
CA CYS A 152 -3.59 -11.14 13.86
C CYS A 152 -4.49 -12.33 14.28
N PHE A 153 -4.91 -12.41 15.54
CA PHE A 153 -5.83 -13.43 16.05
C PHE A 153 -7.29 -12.99 16.04
N GLU A 154 -7.55 -11.71 15.75
CA GLU A 154 -8.86 -11.10 15.93
C GLU A 154 -9.50 -10.69 14.60
N THR A 155 -8.78 -10.82 13.49
CA THR A 155 -9.24 -10.50 12.14
C THR A 155 -10.34 -11.45 11.66
N VAL A 156 -11.08 -11.01 10.64
CA VAL A 156 -11.98 -11.87 9.86
C VAL A 156 -11.53 -11.82 8.41
N PRO A 157 -10.71 -12.78 7.94
CA PRO A 157 -10.17 -12.78 6.59
C PRO A 157 -11.24 -12.61 5.50
N GLN A 158 -10.95 -11.80 4.49
CA GLN A 158 -11.90 -11.38 3.48
C GLN A 158 -11.28 -11.30 2.08
N PRO A 159 -12.01 -11.60 0.99
CA PRO A 159 -11.47 -11.45 -0.35
C PRO A 159 -11.36 -9.97 -0.74
N CYS A 160 -10.32 -9.65 -1.51
CA CYS A 160 -10.19 -8.34 -2.12
C CYS A 160 -11.32 -8.07 -3.12
N ILE A 161 -11.74 -9.11 -3.86
CA ILE A 161 -12.90 -9.12 -4.74
C ILE A 161 -14.13 -9.56 -3.92
N GLU A 162 -14.95 -8.59 -3.52
CA GLU A 162 -16.18 -8.80 -2.77
C GLU A 162 -17.36 -8.92 -3.76
N GLU A 163 -17.86 -10.13 -3.93
CA GLU A 163 -19.06 -10.45 -4.74
C GLU A 163 -20.27 -10.76 -3.84
N LEU A 164 -20.20 -10.46 -2.54
CA LEU A 164 -21.24 -10.70 -1.53
C LEU A 164 -21.62 -12.18 -1.37
N LYS A 165 -20.68 -13.09 -1.71
CA LYS A 165 -20.86 -14.55 -1.66
C LYS A 165 -20.69 -15.14 -0.26
N TYR A 166 -19.94 -14.46 0.59
CA TYR A 166 -19.49 -14.95 1.90
C TYR A 166 -19.86 -13.95 3.00
N GLY A 167 -19.83 -14.39 4.25
CA GLY A 167 -20.10 -13.52 5.39
C GLY A 167 -21.58 -13.27 5.64
N MET A 168 -21.95 -12.03 5.95
CA MET A 168 -23.29 -11.66 6.36
C MET A 168 -24.28 -11.73 5.18
N THR A 169 -25.40 -12.42 5.41
CA THR A 169 -26.51 -12.54 4.46
C THR A 169 -27.66 -11.57 4.73
N ASP A 170 -27.62 -10.86 5.85
CA ASP A 170 -28.61 -9.84 6.19
C ASP A 170 -28.41 -8.60 5.31
N GLY A 171 -29.48 -8.05 4.76
CA GLY A 171 -29.38 -6.96 3.78
C GLY A 171 -29.02 -7.42 2.37
N THR A 172 -29.03 -6.50 1.41
CA THR A 172 -28.68 -6.77 0.00
C THR A 172 -27.26 -6.34 -0.37
N HIS A 173 -26.58 -5.60 0.52
CA HIS A 173 -25.24 -5.04 0.33
C HIS A 173 -24.41 -5.22 1.59
N SER A 174 -24.11 -6.47 1.97
CA SER A 174 -23.44 -6.75 3.25
C SER A 174 -22.18 -7.60 3.10
N GLY A 175 -22.29 -8.83 2.58
CA GLY A 175 -21.12 -9.69 2.38
C GLY A 175 -20.27 -9.86 3.64
N ILE A 176 -18.98 -10.18 3.48
CA ILE A 176 -18.09 -10.37 4.62
C ILE A 176 -17.56 -9.04 5.15
N LYS A 177 -17.43 -8.03 4.27
CA LYS A 177 -16.95 -6.69 4.65
C LYS A 177 -17.94 -5.90 5.51
N ALA A 178 -19.20 -6.33 5.66
CA ALA A 178 -20.19 -5.66 6.51
C ALA A 178 -19.78 -5.61 7.98
N ILE A 179 -18.91 -6.51 8.44
CA ILE A 179 -18.41 -6.47 9.82
C ILE A 179 -17.66 -5.16 10.15
N PHE A 180 -17.06 -4.50 9.15
CA PHE A 180 -16.33 -3.23 9.35
C PHE A 180 -16.91 -2.04 8.59
N ASN A 181 -17.73 -2.26 7.55
CA ASN A 181 -18.42 -1.20 6.80
C ASN A 181 -19.90 -1.02 7.18
N GLY A 182 -20.51 -2.02 7.81
CA GLY A 182 -21.91 -2.03 8.21
C GLY A 182 -22.84 -2.77 7.23
N VAL A 183 -23.97 -3.24 7.77
CA VAL A 183 -25.03 -3.90 7.00
C VAL A 183 -25.64 -2.92 6.00
N ASP A 184 -25.90 -3.40 4.77
CA ASP A 184 -26.40 -2.61 3.64
C ASP A 184 -25.48 -1.46 3.18
N GLN A 185 -24.18 -1.50 3.52
CA GLN A 185 -23.17 -0.50 3.12
C GLN A 185 -22.05 -1.06 2.22
N VAL A 186 -22.10 -2.34 1.85
CA VAL A 186 -21.04 -3.02 1.09
C VAL A 186 -21.51 -3.33 -0.33
N PRO A 187 -21.10 -2.54 -1.33
CA PRO A 187 -21.31 -2.90 -2.73
C PRO A 187 -20.37 -4.02 -3.16
N GLU A 188 -20.76 -4.75 -4.20
CA GLU A 188 -19.85 -5.58 -5.00
C GLU A 188 -18.69 -4.74 -5.53
N GLN A 189 -17.46 -5.07 -5.14
CA GLN A 189 -16.29 -4.21 -5.36
C GLN A 189 -14.98 -5.00 -5.33
N TYR A 190 -13.93 -4.43 -5.91
CA TYR A 190 -12.56 -4.80 -5.58
C TYR A 190 -11.96 -3.75 -4.65
N ALA A 191 -11.11 -4.18 -3.72
CA ALA A 191 -10.30 -3.29 -2.87
C ALA A 191 -8.95 -3.94 -2.57
N PHE A 192 -7.88 -3.19 -2.74
CA PHE A 192 -6.51 -3.62 -2.50
C PHE A 192 -5.77 -2.58 -1.65
N THR A 193 -4.72 -3.03 -0.98
CA THR A 193 -3.85 -2.23 -0.10
C THR A 193 -2.41 -2.65 -0.36
N ASN A 194 -1.51 -1.72 -0.63
CA ASN A 194 -0.08 -2.03 -0.73
C ASN A 194 0.61 -1.93 0.62
N ALA A 195 1.84 -2.43 0.69
CA ALA A 195 2.74 -2.27 1.82
C ALA A 195 4.04 -1.64 1.28
N PRO A 196 4.16 -0.29 1.31
CA PRO A 196 5.16 0.42 0.52
C PRO A 196 6.61 0.07 0.82
N ASP A 197 6.90 -0.48 2.00
CA ASP A 197 8.22 -1.02 2.33
C ASP A 197 8.63 -2.16 1.38
N ALA A 198 7.66 -2.97 0.93
CA ALA A 198 7.88 -4.06 -0.02
C ALA A 198 8.13 -3.55 -1.44
N GLU A 199 7.37 -2.56 -1.92
CA GLU A 199 7.67 -1.90 -3.19
C GLU A 199 9.07 -1.27 -3.16
N ASP A 200 9.41 -0.53 -2.11
CA ASP A 200 10.72 0.10 -1.98
C ASP A 200 11.86 -0.93 -1.89
N ARG A 201 11.64 -2.08 -1.23
CA ARG A 201 12.61 -3.20 -1.22
C ARG A 201 12.79 -3.82 -2.62
N ALA A 202 11.73 -3.94 -3.41
CA ALA A 202 11.84 -4.39 -4.80
C ALA A 202 12.62 -3.38 -5.67
N ILE A 203 12.42 -2.08 -5.45
CA ILE A 203 13.16 -1.01 -6.13
C ILE A 203 14.64 -1.04 -5.71
N GLN A 204 14.94 -1.25 -4.43
CA GLN A 204 16.32 -1.45 -3.96
C GLN A 204 17.00 -2.64 -4.66
N ALA A 205 16.29 -3.74 -4.90
CA ALA A 205 16.85 -4.91 -5.61
C ALA A 205 17.31 -4.55 -7.03
N ILE A 206 16.51 -3.75 -7.74
CA ILE A 206 16.85 -3.28 -9.09
C ILE A 206 17.99 -2.25 -9.04
N TYR A 207 17.97 -1.34 -8.06
CA TYR A 207 19.07 -0.41 -7.84
C TYR A 207 20.39 -1.12 -7.55
N PHE A 208 20.36 -2.15 -6.70
CA PHE A 208 21.50 -3.01 -6.43
C PHE A 208 22.03 -3.65 -7.73
N ALA A 209 21.16 -4.25 -8.53
CA ALA A 209 21.54 -4.85 -9.81
C ALA A 209 22.19 -3.83 -10.77
N ASN A 210 21.58 -2.65 -10.93
CA ASN A 210 22.13 -1.56 -11.74
C ASN A 210 23.51 -1.11 -11.26
N ASN A 211 23.68 -0.91 -9.95
CA ASN A 211 24.93 -0.44 -9.35
C ASN A 211 26.08 -1.44 -9.55
N TYR A 212 25.78 -2.74 -9.67
CA TYR A 212 26.78 -3.77 -9.97
C TYR A 212 27.01 -4.05 -11.44
N GLY A 213 26.31 -3.33 -12.33
CA GLY A 213 26.45 -3.41 -13.78
C GLY A 213 25.64 -4.55 -14.44
N LEU A 214 24.72 -5.19 -13.69
CA LEU A 214 23.85 -6.22 -14.27
C LEU A 214 22.90 -5.56 -15.28
N ASN A 215 22.71 -6.20 -16.43
CA ASN A 215 21.71 -5.75 -17.39
C ASN A 215 20.29 -6.09 -16.88
N THR A 216 19.61 -5.10 -16.32
CA THR A 216 18.24 -5.25 -15.79
C THR A 216 17.15 -5.17 -16.87
N GLY A 217 17.50 -4.84 -18.13
CA GLY A 217 16.53 -4.70 -19.21
C GLY A 217 15.38 -3.75 -18.86
N ASP A 218 14.14 -4.19 -19.12
CA ASP A 218 12.93 -3.40 -18.84
C ASP A 218 12.62 -3.28 -17.32
N LEU A 219 13.28 -4.04 -16.45
CA LEU A 219 12.98 -4.05 -15.01
C LEU A 219 13.27 -2.71 -14.34
N SER A 220 14.28 -1.97 -14.80
CA SER A 220 14.52 -0.59 -14.32
C SER A 220 13.32 0.32 -14.59
N ALA A 221 12.72 0.21 -15.78
CA ALA A 221 11.53 0.99 -16.12
C ALA A 221 10.30 0.55 -15.31
N LEU A 222 10.17 -0.74 -15.00
CA LEU A 222 9.10 -1.26 -14.14
C LEU A 222 9.27 -0.83 -12.68
N ALA A 223 10.49 -0.84 -12.14
CA ALA A 223 10.79 -0.29 -10.82
C ALA A 223 10.49 1.21 -10.76
N GLY A 224 10.86 1.97 -11.79
CA GLY A 224 10.49 3.38 -11.92
C GLY A 224 8.98 3.59 -11.96
N LYS A 225 8.23 2.76 -12.71
CA LYS A 225 6.76 2.80 -12.72
C LYS A 225 6.16 2.56 -11.33
N MET A 226 6.62 1.52 -10.65
CA MET A 226 6.19 1.17 -9.29
C MET A 226 6.44 2.35 -8.34
N GLY A 227 7.66 2.89 -8.35
CA GLY A 227 8.00 4.06 -7.53
C GLY A 227 7.19 5.30 -7.88
N ASP A 228 6.92 5.60 -9.15
CA ASP A 228 6.07 6.76 -9.49
C ASP A 228 4.69 6.64 -8.81
N GLN A 229 4.08 5.45 -8.86
CA GLN A 229 2.78 5.20 -8.29
C GLN A 229 2.80 5.13 -6.74
N CYS A 230 3.90 4.68 -6.13
CA CYS A 230 4.14 4.75 -4.68
C CYS A 230 4.21 6.18 -4.13
N ARG A 231 4.26 7.23 -4.96
CA ARG A 231 4.10 8.60 -4.45
C ARG A 231 2.75 8.84 -3.78
N ASN A 232 1.73 8.02 -4.06
CA ASN A 232 0.46 8.07 -3.32
C ASN A 232 0.65 7.73 -1.82
N ASP A 233 1.65 6.93 -1.46
CA ASP A 233 1.98 6.59 -0.07
C ASP A 233 2.54 7.77 0.72
N MET A 234 2.84 8.88 0.04
CA MET A 234 3.35 10.12 0.65
C MET A 234 2.25 11.07 1.11
N PHE A 235 0.98 10.67 1.06
CA PHE A 235 -0.17 11.52 1.36
C PHE A 235 -0.98 11.02 2.56
N ASP A 236 -1.53 12.00 3.30
CA ASP A 236 -2.53 11.77 4.34
C ASP A 236 -3.69 10.88 3.84
N LYS A 237 -4.24 10.04 4.74
CA LYS A 237 -5.32 9.07 4.41
C LYS A 237 -6.44 9.66 3.57
N TYR A 238 -6.92 10.84 3.96
CA TYR A 238 -8.01 11.52 3.29
C TYR A 238 -7.58 12.85 2.67
N TYR A 239 -6.30 12.96 2.33
CA TYR A 239 -5.69 14.13 1.68
C TYR A 239 -5.94 15.43 2.46
N LYS A 240 -6.04 15.38 3.79
CA LYS A 240 -6.17 16.58 4.62
C LYS A 240 -4.81 17.24 4.82
N ALA A 241 -4.79 18.57 4.96
CA ALA A 241 -3.56 19.32 5.20
C ALA A 241 -2.80 18.75 6.40
N ILE A 242 -1.47 18.75 6.33
CA ILE A 242 -0.64 18.32 7.45
C ILE A 242 -0.89 19.24 8.66
N GLY A 243 -1.17 18.66 9.82
CA GLY A 243 -1.49 19.34 11.08
C GLY A 243 -2.94 19.81 11.23
N CYS A 244 -3.87 19.36 10.37
CA CYS A 244 -5.24 19.90 10.32
C CYS A 244 -6.05 19.75 11.63
N GLN A 245 -5.84 18.64 12.36
CA GLN A 245 -6.50 18.35 13.65
C GLN A 245 -8.02 18.60 13.61
N ASN A 246 -8.67 18.21 12.51
CA ASN A 246 -10.11 18.26 12.35
C ASN A 246 -10.56 17.29 11.25
N ILE A 247 -11.42 16.32 11.60
CA ILE A 247 -11.94 15.35 10.64
C ILE A 247 -12.87 15.99 9.59
N ASP A 248 -13.45 17.15 9.89
CA ASP A 248 -14.33 17.86 8.96
C ASP A 248 -13.57 18.72 7.93
N SER A 249 -12.24 18.81 8.04
CA SER A 249 -11.41 19.53 7.07
C SER A 249 -11.50 18.91 5.68
N GLN A 250 -11.60 19.75 4.66
CA GLN A 250 -11.65 19.32 3.26
C GLN A 250 -10.29 18.81 2.78
N SER A 251 -10.27 18.13 1.63
CA SER A 251 -9.02 17.78 0.94
C SER A 251 -8.20 19.04 0.64
N ALA A 252 -6.89 18.97 0.87
CA ALA A 252 -5.96 20.09 0.75
C ALA A 252 -4.97 19.94 -0.43
N GLY A 253 -5.21 18.96 -1.31
CA GLY A 253 -4.34 18.72 -2.46
C GLY A 253 -2.90 18.41 -2.03
N LEU A 254 -1.91 19.08 -2.63
CA LEU A 254 -0.49 18.86 -2.32
C LEU A 254 -0.08 19.26 -0.90
N GLU A 255 -0.88 20.07 -0.18
CA GLU A 255 -0.62 20.39 1.23
C GLU A 255 -0.83 19.20 2.17
N SER A 256 -1.34 18.08 1.66
CA SER A 256 -1.49 16.81 2.39
C SER A 256 -0.34 15.82 2.20
N GLN A 257 0.69 16.21 1.44
CA GLN A 257 1.86 15.37 1.17
C GLN A 257 2.89 15.48 2.30
N HIS A 258 3.06 14.41 3.09
CA HIS A 258 4.04 14.33 4.17
C HIS A 258 5.41 13.79 3.73
N PHE A 259 5.56 13.30 2.49
CA PHE A 259 6.85 12.83 1.91
C PHE A 259 7.55 11.69 2.68
N LEU A 260 6.82 10.98 3.52
CA LEU A 260 7.26 9.72 4.15
C LEU A 260 6.56 8.56 3.45
N MET A 261 7.10 7.35 3.55
CA MET A 261 6.35 6.16 3.16
C MET A 261 5.41 5.81 4.32
N SER A 262 4.12 6.09 4.14
CA SER A 262 3.10 5.77 5.14
C SER A 262 2.84 4.26 5.22
N TRP A 263 1.92 3.83 6.10
CA TRP A 263 1.63 2.40 6.28
C TRP A 263 1.03 1.74 5.02
N TYR A 264 0.30 2.49 4.20
CA TYR A 264 -0.29 2.01 2.96
C TYR A 264 -0.83 3.15 2.08
N THR A 265 -1.07 2.81 0.84
CA THR A 265 -2.15 3.33 0.00
C THR A 265 -3.17 2.21 -0.20
N SER A 266 -4.45 2.55 -0.24
CA SER A 266 -5.50 1.60 -0.60
C SER A 266 -6.37 2.15 -1.69
N TRP A 267 -6.75 1.30 -2.63
CA TRP A 267 -7.60 1.65 -3.76
C TRP A 267 -8.64 0.57 -4.01
N GLY A 268 -9.78 0.98 -4.59
CA GLY A 268 -10.85 0.06 -4.92
C GLY A 268 -11.80 0.64 -5.94
N GLY A 269 -12.75 -0.17 -6.38
CA GLY A 269 -13.73 0.24 -7.37
C GLY A 269 -14.85 -0.76 -7.54
N ALA A 270 -15.90 -0.31 -8.23
CA ALA A 270 -17.07 -1.12 -8.53
C ALA A 270 -16.69 -2.31 -9.40
N LEU A 271 -17.37 -3.44 -9.19
CA LEU A 271 -17.38 -4.54 -10.15
C LEU A 271 -18.45 -4.29 -11.25
N GLU A 272 -18.58 -5.25 -12.15
CA GLU A 272 -19.85 -5.45 -12.86
C GLU A 272 -20.80 -6.20 -11.92
N THR A 273 -21.89 -5.53 -11.53
CA THR A 273 -22.73 -5.93 -10.40
C THR A 273 -24.03 -6.59 -10.86
N PHE A 274 -24.63 -7.44 -10.02
CA PHE A 274 -25.90 -8.09 -10.38
C PHE A 274 -27.07 -7.11 -10.53
N TYR A 275 -26.96 -5.92 -9.92
CA TYR A 275 -27.96 -4.86 -9.92
C TYR A 275 -27.71 -3.77 -10.99
N GLY A 276 -26.76 -3.99 -11.90
CA GLY A 276 -26.65 -3.21 -13.15
C GLY A 276 -25.60 -2.09 -13.16
N GLY A 277 -24.87 -1.87 -12.06
CA GLY A 277 -23.64 -1.06 -12.06
C GLY A 277 -22.50 -1.77 -12.80
N LYS A 278 -21.65 -1.01 -13.49
CA LYS A 278 -20.54 -1.56 -14.28
C LYS A 278 -19.32 -0.66 -14.22
N TYR A 279 -18.43 -0.93 -13.26
CA TYR A 279 -17.14 -0.23 -13.12
C TYR A 279 -17.27 1.30 -13.11
N ASP A 280 -18.35 1.81 -12.51
CA ASP A 280 -18.83 3.19 -12.59
C ASP A 280 -18.31 4.11 -11.49
N TRP A 281 -17.56 3.57 -10.52
CA TRP A 281 -16.85 4.34 -9.51
C TRP A 281 -15.54 3.65 -9.10
N ALA A 282 -14.60 4.47 -8.61
CA ALA A 282 -13.38 4.01 -7.93
C ALA A 282 -12.95 5.03 -6.86
N TRP A 283 -12.21 4.55 -5.87
CA TRP A 283 -11.71 5.33 -4.74
C TRP A 283 -10.25 5.03 -4.45
N GLN A 284 -9.60 5.95 -3.73
CA GLN A 284 -8.27 5.73 -3.18
C GLN A 284 -8.07 6.59 -1.93
N ILE A 285 -7.40 6.02 -0.94
CA ILE A 285 -6.89 6.70 0.26
C ILE A 285 -5.36 6.55 0.34
N GLY A 286 -4.67 7.55 0.89
CA GLY A 286 -3.29 7.40 1.36
C GLY A 286 -3.26 6.77 2.75
N CYS A 287 -2.32 7.19 3.60
CA CYS A 287 -2.34 6.86 5.01
C CYS A 287 -1.70 7.97 5.87
N SER A 288 -2.38 8.32 6.97
CA SER A 288 -1.91 9.38 7.88
C SER A 288 -0.79 8.93 8.82
N HIS A 289 -0.53 7.62 8.88
CA HIS A 289 0.39 7.01 9.84
C HIS A 289 1.70 6.62 9.15
N SER A 290 2.82 7.05 9.71
CA SER A 290 4.17 6.75 9.20
C SER A 290 5.01 6.09 10.27
N HIS A 291 5.60 4.94 9.96
CA HIS A 291 6.48 4.19 10.85
C HIS A 291 7.91 4.16 10.30
N GLN A 292 8.94 4.25 11.16
CA GLN A 292 10.32 4.22 10.68
C GLN A 292 10.74 2.93 9.94
N PHE A 293 10.13 1.77 10.23
CA PHE A 293 10.46 0.51 9.53
C PHE A 293 10.09 0.54 8.05
N TYR A 294 9.13 1.38 7.67
CA TYR A 294 8.65 1.50 6.29
C TYR A 294 9.48 2.48 5.46
N GLN A 295 10.35 3.27 6.10
CA GLN A 295 11.16 4.23 5.36
C GLN A 295 12.30 3.52 4.64
N ASN A 296 12.61 4.01 3.45
CA ASN A 296 13.65 3.47 2.60
C ASN A 296 14.41 4.59 1.86
N PRO A 297 15.38 5.25 2.54
CA PRO A 297 16.17 6.31 1.92
C PRO A 297 16.94 5.83 0.68
N LEU A 298 17.28 4.54 0.59
CA LEU A 298 17.98 3.98 -0.56
C LEU A 298 17.08 3.87 -1.80
N ALA A 299 15.82 3.46 -1.64
CA ALA A 299 14.84 3.44 -2.71
C ALA A 299 14.51 4.86 -3.19
N ALA A 300 14.29 5.80 -2.25
CA ALA A 300 14.09 7.20 -2.58
C ALA A 300 15.29 7.80 -3.34
N TYR A 301 16.52 7.47 -2.92
CA TYR A 301 17.73 7.85 -3.65
C TYR A 301 17.78 7.23 -5.05
N ALA A 302 17.47 5.94 -5.19
CA ALA A 302 17.46 5.26 -6.49
C ALA A 302 16.45 5.91 -7.45
N LEU A 303 15.22 6.18 -6.98
CA LEU A 303 14.17 6.83 -7.77
C LEU A 303 14.52 8.27 -8.15
N ALA A 304 15.26 8.98 -7.31
CA ALA A 304 15.71 10.34 -7.61
C ALA A 304 16.95 10.38 -8.53
N TYR A 305 17.85 9.39 -8.47
CA TYR A 305 19.21 9.55 -9.02
C TYR A 305 19.72 8.42 -9.91
N ASP A 306 19.16 7.20 -9.86
CA ASP A 306 19.47 6.17 -10.85
C ASP A 306 18.75 6.52 -12.15
N SER A 307 19.51 6.83 -13.21
CA SER A 307 18.92 7.31 -14.47
C SER A 307 18.03 6.29 -15.17
N ALA A 308 18.27 4.99 -14.99
CA ALA A 308 17.48 3.94 -15.63
C ALA A 308 16.14 3.76 -14.91
N ILE A 309 16.17 3.77 -13.57
CA ILE A 309 14.95 3.73 -12.74
C ILE A 309 14.15 5.03 -12.91
N SER A 310 14.81 6.19 -12.81
CA SER A 310 14.16 7.50 -12.93
C SER A 310 13.44 7.68 -14.27
N ALA A 311 14.01 7.13 -15.36
CA ALA A 311 13.38 7.17 -16.68
C ALA A 311 12.06 6.36 -16.77
N GLY A 312 11.83 5.43 -15.84
CA GLY A 312 10.58 4.69 -15.72
C GLY A 312 9.43 5.48 -15.06
N MET A 313 9.74 6.57 -14.34
CA MET A 313 8.75 7.47 -13.75
C MET A 313 8.18 8.39 -14.83
N LYS A 314 6.96 8.12 -15.29
CA LYS A 314 6.37 8.78 -16.45
C LYS A 314 5.67 10.10 -16.13
N THR A 315 5.33 10.35 -14.87
CA THR A 315 4.90 11.69 -14.44
C THR A 315 6.07 12.68 -14.44
N GLY A 316 7.30 12.18 -14.59
CA GLY A 316 8.47 12.93 -15.01
C GLY A 316 9.15 13.69 -13.89
N GLU A 317 9.53 14.94 -14.18
CA GLU A 317 10.37 15.76 -13.28
C GLU A 317 9.74 15.99 -11.90
N GLN A 318 8.41 16.02 -11.80
CA GLN A 318 7.75 16.18 -10.50
C GLN A 318 7.94 14.95 -9.61
N ALA A 319 7.85 13.72 -10.15
CA ALA A 319 8.11 12.52 -9.36
C ALA A 319 9.53 12.51 -8.80
N LYS A 320 10.51 12.92 -9.62
CA LYS A 320 11.90 13.04 -9.18
C LYS A 320 12.04 14.02 -8.02
N LYS A 321 11.43 15.21 -8.11
CA LYS A 321 11.45 16.21 -7.03
C LYS A 321 10.78 15.71 -5.75
N ASP A 322 9.69 14.97 -5.88
CA ASP A 322 9.01 14.37 -4.73
C ASP A 322 9.92 13.34 -4.03
N TYR A 323 10.68 12.54 -4.79
CA TYR A 323 11.65 11.60 -4.22
C TYR A 323 12.90 12.27 -3.66
N GLU A 324 13.40 13.36 -4.26
CA GLU A 324 14.44 14.19 -3.65
C GLU A 324 13.97 14.75 -2.30
N LYS A 325 12.70 15.18 -2.22
CA LYS A 325 12.10 15.65 -0.97
C LYS A 325 11.86 14.52 0.03
N SER A 326 11.41 13.36 -0.44
CA SER A 326 11.18 12.19 0.40
C SER A 326 12.47 11.66 0.99
N LEU A 327 13.54 11.56 0.20
CA LEU A 327 14.87 11.21 0.69
C LEU A 327 15.30 12.12 1.85
N GLN A 328 15.19 13.44 1.67
CA GLN A 328 15.49 14.40 2.72
C GLN A 328 14.61 14.16 3.96
N ARG A 329 13.30 14.04 3.76
CA ARG A 329 12.30 13.90 4.83
C ARG A 329 12.50 12.62 5.64
N GLN A 330 12.80 11.51 4.98
CA GLN A 330 13.04 10.22 5.64
C GLN A 330 14.31 10.25 6.51
N ILE A 331 15.40 10.88 6.04
CA ILE A 331 16.61 11.04 6.85
C ILE A 331 16.35 11.93 8.07
N GLU A 332 15.64 13.05 7.89
CA GLU A 332 15.21 13.91 9.01
C GLU A 332 14.34 13.15 10.02
N PHE A 333 13.48 12.25 9.54
CA PHE A 333 12.60 11.43 10.36
C PHE A 333 13.36 10.43 11.23
N TYR A 334 14.33 9.69 10.66
CA TYR A 334 15.21 8.83 11.45
C TYR A 334 15.97 9.61 12.52
N LEU A 335 16.53 10.77 12.17
CA LEU A 335 17.25 11.60 13.13
C LEU A 335 16.34 12.10 14.26
N TRP A 336 15.09 12.46 13.94
CA TRP A 336 14.10 12.89 14.93
C TRP A 336 13.67 11.76 15.88
N LEU A 337 13.56 10.54 15.36
CA LEU A 337 13.15 9.36 16.14
C LEU A 337 14.27 8.70 16.94
N GLN A 338 15.52 9.13 16.77
CA GLN A 338 16.64 8.52 17.47
C GLN A 338 16.56 8.81 18.97
N SER A 339 16.41 7.75 19.76
CA SER A 339 16.47 7.83 21.23
C SER A 339 17.87 8.19 21.71
N ALA A 340 17.97 8.65 22.97
CA ALA A 340 19.25 8.98 23.59
C ALA A 340 20.23 7.78 23.64
N ASP A 341 19.72 6.55 23.64
CA ASP A 341 20.51 5.31 23.68
C ASP A 341 20.88 4.78 22.29
N GLY A 342 20.32 5.38 21.22
CA GLY A 342 20.64 5.05 19.83
C GLY A 342 19.52 4.37 19.01
N PRO A 343 18.66 3.48 19.57
CA PRO A 343 17.53 2.92 18.83
C PRO A 343 16.54 3.99 18.35
N PHE A 344 15.84 3.70 17.25
CA PHE A 344 14.79 4.57 16.72
C PHE A 344 13.43 4.22 17.34
N ALA A 345 12.67 5.26 17.71
CA ALA A 345 11.27 5.14 18.14
C ALA A 345 10.32 4.85 16.97
N GLY A 346 9.01 4.77 17.22
CA GLY A 346 8.01 4.34 16.22
C GLY A 346 7.85 5.29 15.04
N GLY A 347 7.19 6.42 15.24
CA GLY A 347 6.91 7.33 14.14
C GLY A 347 6.01 8.50 14.47
N CYS A 348 5.17 8.88 13.51
CA CYS A 348 4.22 9.98 13.66
C CYS A 348 2.91 9.72 12.91
N THR A 349 1.87 10.49 13.25
CA THR A 349 0.61 10.51 12.53
C THR A 349 0.12 11.93 12.25
N ASN A 350 -0.52 12.13 11.11
CA ASN A 350 -1.33 13.32 10.83
C ASN A 350 -2.76 13.21 11.42
N SER A 351 -3.20 12.00 11.78
CA SER A 351 -4.55 11.70 12.29
C SER A 351 -4.46 11.06 13.67
N LYS A 352 -4.38 11.90 14.72
CA LYS A 352 -4.39 11.42 16.11
C LYS A 352 -5.62 10.55 16.35
N ASN A 353 -5.39 9.35 16.91
CA ASN A 353 -6.41 8.31 17.14
C ASN A 353 -7.22 7.93 15.90
N GLY A 354 -6.67 8.16 14.69
CA GLY A 354 -7.35 7.94 13.41
C GLY A 354 -8.61 8.79 13.21
N LYS A 355 -8.75 9.89 13.96
CA LYS A 355 -9.92 10.77 14.01
C LYS A 355 -9.58 12.24 13.77
N TYR A 356 -8.33 12.54 13.42
CA TYR A 356 -7.81 13.91 13.31
C TYR A 356 -8.11 14.75 14.56
N GLU A 357 -7.94 14.17 15.75
CA GLU A 357 -8.17 14.88 17.00
C GLU A 357 -7.16 16.01 17.23
N LYS A 358 -7.50 16.91 18.16
CA LYS A 358 -6.59 17.97 18.59
C LYS A 358 -5.36 17.37 19.28
N TYR A 359 -4.20 17.89 18.92
CA TYR A 359 -2.95 17.55 19.59
C TYR A 359 -2.89 18.31 20.92
N ASP A 360 -2.31 17.67 21.92
CA ASP A 360 -2.00 18.31 23.20
C ASP A 360 -0.75 19.18 23.03
N ALA A 361 -0.69 20.29 23.77
CA ALA A 361 0.40 21.27 23.62
C ALA A 361 1.79 20.69 23.94
N SER A 362 1.85 19.61 24.71
CA SER A 362 3.09 18.91 25.08
C SER A 362 3.56 17.87 24.09
N GLU A 363 2.74 17.49 23.10
CA GLU A 363 3.10 16.42 22.17
C GLU A 363 4.18 16.88 21.18
N ALA A 364 5.21 16.04 21.02
CA ALA A 364 6.28 16.27 20.06
C ALA A 364 5.75 16.11 18.63
N LYS A 365 6.28 16.93 17.72
CA LYS A 365 5.84 16.97 16.33
C LYS A 365 7.01 16.86 15.36
N PHE A 366 6.74 16.23 14.23
CA PHE A 366 7.60 16.18 13.06
C PHE A 366 6.85 16.75 11.87
N TYR A 367 7.25 17.94 11.39
CA TYR A 367 6.52 18.65 10.33
C TYR A 367 5.00 18.71 10.62
N ASP A 368 4.64 19.13 11.83
CA ASP A 368 3.26 19.22 12.32
C ASP A 368 2.48 17.90 12.48
N MET A 369 3.07 16.74 12.15
CA MET A 369 2.51 15.43 12.51
C MET A 369 2.91 15.04 13.93
N VAL A 370 1.99 14.48 14.71
CA VAL A 370 2.21 14.17 16.13
C VAL A 370 2.95 12.84 16.29
N TYR A 371 3.87 12.76 17.24
CA TYR A 371 4.61 11.53 17.58
C TYR A 371 3.69 10.40 18.03
N VAL A 372 4.01 9.17 17.61
CA VAL A 372 3.35 7.94 18.03
C VAL A 372 4.40 6.87 18.33
N GLU A 373 4.33 6.28 19.51
CA GLU A 373 5.26 5.23 19.95
C GLU A 373 5.09 3.92 19.16
N HIS A 374 3.83 3.55 18.93
CA HIS A 374 3.41 2.38 18.15
C HIS A 374 2.46 2.82 17.03
N PRO A 375 2.96 3.28 15.87
CA PRO A 375 2.10 3.60 14.75
C PRO A 375 1.25 2.38 14.34
N VAL A 376 -0.02 2.63 14.05
CA VAL A 376 -0.99 1.69 13.45
C VAL A 376 -1.50 0.56 14.34
N TYR A 377 -0.64 -0.28 14.92
CA TYR A 377 -1.05 -1.42 15.74
C TYR A 377 -0.44 -1.39 17.15
N ALA A 378 -1.25 -1.76 18.14
CA ALA A 378 -0.92 -1.76 19.56
C ALA A 378 -0.94 -3.17 20.21
N ASP A 379 -1.46 -4.20 19.52
CA ASP A 379 -1.46 -5.60 19.99
C ASP A 379 -0.73 -6.59 19.05
N PRO A 380 0.59 -6.83 19.25
CA PRO A 380 1.48 -6.07 20.12
C PRO A 380 1.88 -4.74 19.47
N GLY A 381 2.33 -3.77 20.28
CA GLY A 381 2.88 -2.52 19.77
C GLY A 381 4.05 -2.78 18.82
N GLN A 382 4.03 -2.19 17.62
CA GLN A 382 4.98 -2.52 16.54
C GLN A 382 6.46 -2.29 16.87
N THR A 383 6.78 -1.41 17.83
CA THR A 383 8.15 -1.16 18.30
C THR A 383 8.53 -1.97 19.54
N THR A 384 7.61 -2.76 20.09
CA THR A 384 7.94 -3.78 21.07
C THR A 384 8.27 -5.08 20.32
N GLY A 385 9.45 -5.64 20.56
CA GLY A 385 9.71 -7.02 20.12
C GLY A 385 8.63 -7.92 20.72
N CYS A 386 8.04 -8.80 19.91
CA CYS A 386 7.10 -9.83 20.36
C CYS A 386 7.61 -10.41 21.68
N LYS A 387 6.87 -10.19 22.77
CA LYS A 387 7.16 -10.83 24.05
C LYS A 387 6.68 -12.26 24.06
#